data_AF-A0AAU5EVI0-F1
#
_entry.id   AF-A0AAU5EVI0-F1
#
_cell.length_a   1.000
_cell.length_b   1.000
_cell.length_c   1.000
_cell.angle_alpha   90.00
_cell.angle_beta   90.00
_cell.angle_gamma   90.00
#
_symmetry.space_group_name_H-M   'P 1'
#
loop_
_entity.id
_entity.type
_entity.pdbx_description
1 polymer ?
#
loop_
_entity_poly.entity_id
_entity_poly.type
_entity_poly.pdbx_seq_one_letter_code
_entity_poly.pdbx_strand_id
1 'polypeptide(L)'
;MALQDGVDGAESRSRRRRRWPWITGGIVVGLIVIGTVTGGGKKDGDAKNPTPSSAAGEPSKSADSSKSVSAAKPKAKPVAETVLSESGSGIKSTAKFKVDGDWDLRYSYDCSAFGMQGNFIVQEGGNPLGAIYLNELGKSGADVTHLHDGGTRFLEINSTCSWKISVIDVP
;
A
#
# COMPACT_ATOMS: atom_id res chain seq x y z
N MET A 1 17.12 64.20 12.97
CA MET A 1 17.46 63.07 13.86
C MET A 1 17.61 61.81 13.01
N ALA A 2 18.82 61.30 12.92
CA ALA A 2 19.13 59.99 12.36
C ALA A 2 19.41 59.03 13.52
N LEU A 3 18.92 57.78 13.43
CA LEU A 3 19.49 56.65 14.16
C LEU A 3 19.48 55.44 13.21
N GLN A 4 20.69 55.04 12.83
CA GLN A 4 21.06 53.72 12.35
C GLN A 4 21.81 53.06 13.50
N ASP A 5 21.42 51.83 13.84
CA ASP A 5 22.18 50.79 14.56
C ASP A 5 21.42 49.49 14.20
N GLY A 6 21.99 48.36 13.78
CA GLY A 6 23.35 47.85 13.77
C GLY A 6 23.24 46.32 13.92
N VAL A 7 23.84 45.57 12.97
CA VAL A 7 24.67 44.35 13.11
C VAL A 7 24.31 43.34 14.24
N ASP A 8 24.12 42.03 14.04
CA ASP A 8 25.00 40.92 13.61
C ASP A 8 24.11 39.64 13.68
N GLY A 9 24.19 38.59 12.86
CA GLY A 9 25.34 37.72 12.65
C GLY A 9 25.11 36.33 13.29
N ALA A 10 25.47 35.29 12.53
CA ALA A 10 25.88 33.95 12.97
C ALA A 10 24.85 32.80 13.15
N GLU A 11 25.00 31.89 12.19
CA GLU A 11 24.75 30.45 12.13
C GLU A 11 25.28 29.63 13.34
N SER A 12 24.68 28.44 13.49
CA SER A 12 25.18 27.25 14.21
C SER A 12 24.92 27.17 15.72
N ARG A 13 24.13 26.16 16.12
CA ARG A 13 24.66 24.94 16.76
C ARG A 13 23.52 24.04 17.22
N SER A 14 23.60 22.80 16.76
CA SER A 14 22.94 21.64 17.33
C SER A 14 22.90 21.68 18.86
N ARG A 15 21.71 21.64 19.44
CA ARG A 15 21.50 21.05 20.76
C ARG A 15 20.33 20.08 20.71
N ARG A 16 20.68 18.86 20.29
CA ARG A 16 20.06 17.61 20.70
C ARG A 16 19.63 17.73 22.18
N ARG A 17 18.34 17.95 22.45
CA ARG A 17 17.78 17.81 23.80
C ARG A 17 16.89 16.58 23.83
N ARG A 18 17.54 15.43 24.07
CA ARG A 18 16.91 14.26 24.67
C ARG A 18 16.38 14.66 26.04
N ARG A 19 15.06 14.56 26.28
CA ARG A 19 14.46 14.36 27.61
C ARG A 19 13.16 13.55 27.50
N TRP A 20 13.28 12.26 27.78
CA TRP A 20 12.29 11.43 28.50
C TRP A 20 12.29 11.85 30.00
N PRO A 21 11.38 11.39 30.91
CA PRO A 21 10.20 10.51 30.80
C PRO A 21 8.93 10.94 31.64
N TRP A 22 7.79 10.25 31.42
CA TRP A 22 6.68 9.85 32.36
C TRP A 22 5.85 10.89 33.16
N ILE A 23 4.54 11.01 32.83
CA ILE A 23 3.37 11.26 33.73
C ILE A 23 2.11 10.65 33.05
N THR A 24 1.62 9.43 33.37
CA THR A 24 0.53 9.02 34.31
C THR A 24 -0.84 9.74 34.25
N GLY A 25 -1.91 8.95 34.08
CA GLY A 25 -3.31 9.25 34.46
C GLY A 25 -4.28 9.09 33.29
N GLY A 26 -5.33 8.27 33.30
CA GLY A 26 -5.98 7.46 34.32
C GLY A 26 -7.47 7.32 33.96
N ILE A 27 -8.05 6.18 34.35
CA ILE A 27 -9.50 5.89 34.52
C ILE A 27 -10.22 5.14 33.39
N VAL A 28 -11.05 4.23 33.88
CA VAL A 28 -11.63 2.98 33.35
C VAL A 28 -13.14 3.17 33.17
N VAL A 29 -13.76 2.23 32.43
CA VAL A 29 -15.13 1.69 32.57
C VAL A 29 -16.08 2.02 31.41
N GLY A 30 -16.52 0.93 30.74
CA GLY A 30 -17.66 0.92 29.83
C GLY A 30 -17.84 -0.41 29.09
N LEU A 31 -17.83 -1.55 29.81
CA LEU A 31 -18.36 -2.83 29.32
C LEU A 31 -19.90 -2.79 29.24
N ILE A 32 -20.50 -3.78 28.54
CA ILE A 32 -21.91 -4.28 28.60
C ILE A 32 -22.80 -3.72 27.45
N VAL A 33 -23.51 -4.45 26.57
CA VAL A 33 -23.96 -5.87 26.42
C VAL A 33 -24.51 -6.09 24.99
N ILE A 34 -24.13 -7.15 24.26
CA ILE A 34 -24.87 -8.39 23.88
C ILE A 34 -26.23 -8.23 23.16
N GLY A 35 -26.35 -8.90 22.00
CA GLY A 35 -27.61 -9.49 21.47
C GLY A 35 -27.94 -9.02 20.05
N THR A 36 -28.26 -9.83 19.04
CA THR A 36 -28.63 -11.25 18.98
C THR A 36 -28.37 -11.79 17.57
N VAL A 37 -27.89 -13.04 17.48
CA VAL A 37 -27.73 -13.79 16.24
C VAL A 37 -29.10 -14.38 15.85
N THR A 38 -29.63 -14.03 14.68
CA THR A 38 -30.82 -14.69 14.10
C THR A 38 -30.38 -15.44 12.86
N GLY A 39 -30.31 -16.78 12.98
CA GLY A 39 -29.97 -17.67 11.88
C GLY A 39 -31.17 -18.17 11.09
N GLY A 40 -30.87 -18.98 10.06
CA GLY A 40 -31.74 -20.07 9.63
C GLY A 40 -32.47 -19.89 8.30
N GLY A 41 -31.75 -19.99 7.17
CA GLY A 41 -32.34 -20.17 5.84
C GLY A 41 -31.97 -21.55 5.26
N LYS A 42 -32.84 -22.54 5.47
CA LYS A 42 -32.77 -23.90 4.93
C LYS A 42 -33.35 -23.93 3.52
N LYS A 43 -32.64 -24.49 2.54
CA LYS A 43 -33.24 -25.01 1.29
C LYS A 43 -32.63 -26.35 0.93
N ASP A 44 -33.46 -27.36 1.11
CA ASP A 44 -33.29 -28.73 0.64
C ASP A 44 -33.36 -28.78 -0.90
N GLY A 45 -32.65 -29.74 -1.50
CA GLY A 45 -32.61 -29.94 -2.93
C GLY A 45 -31.94 -31.25 -3.31
N ASP A 46 -32.45 -32.35 -2.76
CA ASP A 46 -32.19 -33.70 -3.25
C ASP A 46 -32.67 -33.85 -4.71
N ALA A 47 -31.76 -34.23 -5.61
CA ALA A 47 -32.11 -34.90 -6.85
C ALA A 47 -31.20 -36.13 -7.04
N LYS A 48 -31.83 -37.29 -7.11
CA LYS A 48 -31.26 -38.63 -7.26
C LYS A 48 -30.71 -38.88 -8.67
N ASN A 49 -29.53 -39.54 -8.71
CA ASN A 49 -28.92 -40.54 -9.64
C ASN A 49 -29.76 -41.06 -10.86
N PRO A 50 -29.20 -41.68 -11.94
CA PRO A 50 -28.04 -42.62 -11.94
C PRO A 50 -27.07 -42.70 -13.18
N THR A 51 -25.83 -43.16 -12.93
CA THR A 51 -24.99 -44.23 -13.60
C THR A 51 -24.68 -44.19 -15.14
N PRO A 52 -23.85 -45.12 -15.69
CA PRO A 52 -22.45 -44.94 -16.13
C PRO A 52 -22.23 -45.00 -17.66
N SER A 53 -21.02 -44.70 -18.16
CA SER A 53 -20.49 -45.44 -19.32
C SER A 53 -18.97 -45.37 -19.45
N SER A 54 -18.42 -46.53 -19.75
CA SER A 54 -17.04 -46.92 -19.98
C SER A 54 -16.70 -46.81 -21.48
N ALA A 55 -15.48 -46.39 -21.84
CA ALA A 55 -14.74 -46.98 -22.97
C ALA A 55 -13.31 -46.43 -23.04
N ALA A 56 -12.36 -47.37 -23.13
CA ALA A 56 -10.95 -47.20 -23.40
C ALA A 56 -10.66 -46.90 -24.88
N GLY A 57 -9.47 -46.34 -25.17
CA GLY A 57 -8.87 -46.37 -26.51
C GLY A 57 -7.81 -45.29 -26.80
N GLU A 58 -6.54 -45.64 -26.61
CA GLU A 58 -5.33 -45.09 -27.28
C GLU A 58 -5.42 -45.17 -28.83
N PRO A 59 -4.54 -44.55 -29.68
CA PRO A 59 -3.12 -44.24 -29.43
C PRO A 59 -2.53 -42.92 -29.99
N SER A 60 -1.33 -42.68 -29.47
CA SER A 60 -0.19 -41.89 -29.92
C SER A 60 -0.06 -41.53 -31.42
N LYS A 61 0.20 -40.25 -31.69
CA LYS A 61 0.98 -39.79 -32.86
C LYS A 61 2.04 -38.78 -32.41
N SER A 62 3.22 -39.30 -32.11
CA SER A 62 4.46 -38.52 -32.05
C SER A 62 4.81 -38.03 -33.44
N ALA A 63 4.75 -36.72 -33.65
CA ALA A 63 5.46 -36.05 -34.74
C ALA A 63 6.70 -35.40 -34.14
N ASP A 64 7.84 -36.08 -34.36
CA ASP A 64 9.17 -35.56 -34.14
C ASP A 64 9.36 -34.29 -34.97
N SER A 65 9.57 -33.16 -34.30
CA SER A 65 10.05 -31.93 -34.92
C SER A 65 11.26 -31.49 -34.12
N SER A 66 12.40 -32.05 -34.51
CA SER A 66 13.73 -31.59 -34.16
C SER A 66 13.91 -30.12 -34.55
N LYS A 67 13.52 -29.20 -33.66
CA LYS A 67 13.80 -27.77 -33.78
C LYS A 67 15.08 -27.44 -33.01
N SER A 68 16.10 -27.11 -33.81
CA SER A 68 17.36 -26.46 -33.47
C SER A 68 17.30 -25.65 -32.17
N VAL A 69 18.11 -26.06 -31.19
CA VAL A 69 18.29 -25.38 -29.91
C VAL A 69 19.13 -24.13 -30.15
N SER A 70 18.46 -23.04 -30.53
CA SER A 70 19.06 -21.72 -30.55
C SER A 70 19.48 -21.40 -29.12
N ALA A 71 20.79 -21.23 -28.89
CA ALA A 71 21.35 -20.96 -27.58
C ALA A 71 20.64 -19.75 -26.96
N ALA A 72 19.94 -19.99 -25.83
CA ALA A 72 19.18 -18.96 -25.15
C ALA A 72 20.12 -17.84 -24.70
N LYS A 73 19.86 -16.63 -25.18
CA LYS A 73 20.58 -15.42 -24.75
C LYS A 73 20.36 -15.25 -23.23
N PRO A 74 21.39 -14.87 -22.45
CA PRO A 74 21.27 -14.69 -21.01
C PRO A 74 20.12 -13.73 -20.68
N LYS A 75 19.18 -14.18 -19.85
CA LYS A 75 18.08 -13.35 -19.35
C LYS A 75 18.69 -12.30 -18.42
N ALA A 76 18.47 -11.02 -18.71
CA ALA A 76 18.96 -9.93 -17.87
C ALA A 76 18.41 -10.09 -16.44
N LYS A 77 19.23 -9.74 -15.44
CA LYS A 77 18.76 -9.71 -14.05
C LYS A 77 17.65 -8.65 -13.92
N PRO A 78 16.54 -8.96 -13.26
CA PRO A 78 15.50 -7.96 -13.01
C PRO A 78 16.06 -6.84 -12.11
N VAL A 79 15.65 -5.61 -12.40
CA VAL A 79 16.09 -4.37 -11.75
C VAL A 79 14.86 -3.64 -11.24
N ALA A 80 14.96 -2.98 -10.08
CA ALA A 80 13.86 -2.21 -9.53
C ALA A 80 13.46 -1.04 -10.45
N GLU A 81 12.15 -0.86 -10.67
CA GLU A 81 11.59 0.11 -11.60
C GLU A 81 10.53 0.99 -10.92
N THR A 82 10.58 2.31 -11.14
CA THR A 82 9.50 3.19 -10.66
C THR A 82 8.34 3.15 -11.64
N VAL A 83 7.24 2.54 -11.24
CA VAL A 83 6.05 2.33 -12.08
C VAL A 83 4.96 3.38 -11.86
N LEU A 84 5.05 4.14 -10.76
CA LEU A 84 4.20 5.30 -10.48
C LEU A 84 5.00 6.34 -9.70
N SER A 85 4.84 7.63 -10.04
CA SER A 85 5.32 8.74 -9.22
C SER A 85 4.33 9.89 -9.29
N GLU A 86 3.80 10.28 -8.15
CA GLU A 86 2.78 11.33 -8.06
C GLU A 86 3.01 12.25 -6.87
N SER A 87 2.49 13.47 -6.98
CA SER A 87 2.41 14.41 -5.87
C SER A 87 1.09 15.17 -5.93
N GLY A 88 0.67 15.71 -4.80
CA GLY A 88 -0.59 16.43 -4.70
C GLY A 88 -0.89 16.89 -3.28
N SER A 89 -2.14 17.26 -3.08
CA SER A 89 -2.71 17.61 -1.78
C SER A 89 -4.15 17.11 -1.75
N GLY A 90 -4.66 16.77 -0.57
CA GLY A 90 -6.04 16.32 -0.45
C GLY A 90 -6.22 14.86 -0.90
N ILE A 91 -7.45 14.55 -1.32
CA ILE A 91 -7.87 13.22 -1.80
C ILE A 91 -7.50 13.06 -3.28
N LYS A 92 -6.99 11.90 -3.67
CA LYS A 92 -6.73 11.58 -5.08
C LYS A 92 -6.85 10.08 -5.37
N SER A 93 -7.30 9.76 -6.58
CA SER A 93 -7.14 8.43 -7.18
C SER A 93 -6.04 8.48 -8.24
N THR A 94 -5.07 7.56 -8.19
CA THR A 94 -3.93 7.55 -9.11
C THR A 94 -4.30 6.94 -10.45
N ALA A 95 -3.41 7.07 -11.43
CA ALA A 95 -3.46 6.18 -12.60
C ALA A 95 -3.27 4.71 -12.18
N LYS A 96 -3.75 3.77 -13.01
CA LYS A 96 -3.44 2.35 -12.84
C LYS A 96 -1.98 2.09 -13.19
N PHE A 97 -1.32 1.26 -12.41
CA PHE A 97 0.05 0.80 -12.63
C PHE A 97 0.11 -0.72 -12.45
N LYS A 98 1.19 -1.34 -12.90
CA LYS A 98 1.44 -2.77 -12.77
C LYS A 98 2.73 -2.98 -11.98
N VAL A 99 2.70 -3.94 -11.07
CA VAL A 99 3.86 -4.47 -10.35
C VAL A 99 3.90 -5.98 -10.58
N ASP A 100 5.09 -6.56 -10.73
CA ASP A 100 5.22 -7.97 -11.07
C ASP A 100 5.25 -8.88 -9.82
N GLY A 101 5.68 -8.37 -8.68
CA GLY A 101 5.75 -9.13 -7.42
C GLY A 101 5.81 -8.23 -6.20
N ASP A 102 6.94 -8.25 -5.50
CA ASP A 102 7.19 -7.38 -4.35
C ASP A 102 7.34 -5.93 -4.82
N TRP A 103 6.90 -4.97 -4.01
CA TRP A 103 7.00 -3.56 -4.35
C TRP A 103 7.07 -2.67 -3.13
N ASP A 104 7.71 -1.52 -3.32
CA ASP A 104 7.85 -0.47 -2.31
C ASP A 104 6.89 0.69 -2.62
N LEU A 105 6.08 1.06 -1.64
CA LEU A 105 5.39 2.35 -1.62
C LEU A 105 6.23 3.35 -0.81
N ARG A 106 6.96 4.21 -1.50
CA ARG A 106 7.66 5.33 -0.87
C ARG A 106 6.73 6.51 -0.75
N TYR A 107 6.73 7.17 0.41
CA TYR A 107 5.84 8.31 0.62
C TYR A 107 6.50 9.41 1.44
N SER A 108 5.96 10.61 1.30
CA SER A 108 6.16 11.72 2.22
C SER A 108 4.90 12.58 2.27
N TYR A 109 4.64 13.19 3.42
CA TYR A 109 3.53 14.10 3.61
C TYR A 109 3.94 15.29 4.49
N ASP A 110 3.28 16.43 4.26
CA ASP A 110 3.41 17.66 5.02
C ASP A 110 2.05 18.32 5.21
N CYS A 111 1.62 18.41 6.47
CA CYS A 111 0.36 19.00 6.91
C CYS A 111 0.57 20.42 7.46
N SER A 112 1.75 21.03 7.28
CA SER A 112 2.07 22.38 7.78
C SER A 112 1.04 23.43 7.35
N ALA A 113 0.51 23.32 6.13
CA ALA A 113 -0.54 24.20 5.60
C ALA A 113 -1.87 24.12 6.40
N PHE A 114 -2.13 23.00 7.08
CA PHE A 114 -3.33 22.82 7.90
C PHE A 114 -3.16 23.40 9.32
N GLY A 115 -1.93 23.74 9.74
CA GLY A 115 -1.63 24.32 11.05
C GLY A 115 -1.72 23.33 12.23
N MET A 116 -2.18 22.11 12.00
CA MET A 116 -2.33 21.05 12.98
C MET A 116 -1.81 19.71 12.43
N GLN A 117 -1.85 18.66 13.25
CA GLN A 117 -1.61 17.30 12.74
C GLN A 117 -2.74 16.94 11.75
N GLY A 118 -2.36 16.31 10.64
CA GLY A 118 -3.27 15.85 9.61
C GLY A 118 -3.13 14.37 9.38
N ASN A 119 -4.14 13.80 8.73
CA ASN A 119 -4.14 12.38 8.35
C ASN A 119 -3.60 12.21 6.93
N PHE A 120 -2.83 11.13 6.71
CA PHE A 120 -2.35 10.69 5.41
C PHE A 120 -2.55 9.17 5.29
N ILE A 121 -3.55 8.76 4.52
CA ILE A 121 -3.87 7.36 4.25
C ILE A 121 -3.63 7.06 2.78
N VAL A 122 -3.02 5.91 2.51
CA VAL A 122 -2.98 5.30 1.19
C VAL A 122 -3.57 3.90 1.28
N GLN A 123 -4.53 3.62 0.41
CA GLN A 123 -5.24 2.34 0.34
C GLN A 123 -5.35 1.85 -1.11
N GLU A 124 -5.67 0.57 -1.26
CA GLU A 124 -6.02 -0.01 -2.55
C GLU A 124 -7.30 0.64 -3.11
N GLY A 125 -7.25 1.09 -4.35
CA GLY A 125 -8.37 1.75 -5.00
C GLY A 125 -9.45 0.79 -5.50
N GLY A 126 -10.69 1.29 -5.54
CA GLY A 126 -11.82 0.57 -6.15
C GLY A 126 -12.47 -0.50 -5.28
N ASN A 127 -11.98 -0.69 -4.05
CA ASN A 127 -12.62 -1.51 -3.04
C ASN A 127 -12.81 -0.68 -1.75
N PRO A 128 -14.04 -0.39 -1.31
CA PRO A 128 -14.29 0.36 -0.08
C PRO A 128 -13.85 -0.40 1.19
N LEU A 129 -13.60 -1.72 1.07
CA LEU A 129 -12.99 -2.56 2.10
C LEU A 129 -11.60 -3.03 1.68
N GLY A 130 -10.93 -2.26 0.81
CA GLY A 130 -9.59 -2.54 0.30
C GLY A 130 -8.53 -2.49 1.38
N ALA A 131 -7.35 -3.03 1.07
CA ALA A 131 -6.23 -3.00 1.98
C ALA A 131 -5.77 -1.56 2.24
N ILE A 132 -5.62 -1.20 3.52
CA ILE A 132 -4.93 0.02 3.93
C ILE A 132 -3.44 -0.28 3.93
N TYR A 133 -2.68 0.37 3.05
CA TYR A 133 -1.23 0.17 2.96
C TYR A 133 -0.48 0.98 4.00
N LEU A 134 -0.98 2.17 4.32
CA LEU A 134 -0.47 2.99 5.42
C LEU A 134 -1.53 3.96 5.92
N ASN A 135 -1.40 4.35 7.19
CA ASN A 135 -2.27 5.33 7.85
C ASN A 135 -1.43 6.11 8.87
N GLU A 136 -1.04 7.31 8.48
CA GLU A 136 -0.15 8.17 9.25
C GLU A 136 -0.89 9.39 9.81
N LEU A 137 -0.68 9.67 11.09
CA LEU A 137 -1.20 10.86 11.75
C LEU A 137 -0.03 11.70 12.28
N GLY A 138 0.15 12.90 11.73
CA GLY A 138 1.27 13.75 12.12
C GLY A 138 1.26 15.11 11.45
N LYS A 139 2.26 15.95 11.79
CA LYS A 139 2.48 17.22 11.08
C LYS A 139 3.19 17.02 9.74
N SER A 140 4.02 15.98 9.66
CA SER A 140 4.76 15.57 8.48
C SER A 140 5.35 14.19 8.72
N GLY A 141 5.65 13.44 7.68
CA GLY A 141 6.33 12.14 7.78
C GLY A 141 6.82 11.67 6.42
N ALA A 142 7.68 10.66 6.43
CA ALA A 142 8.15 9.98 5.24
C ALA A 142 8.65 8.59 5.62
N ASP A 143 8.30 7.58 4.82
CA ASP A 143 8.78 6.22 5.02
C ASP A 143 8.60 5.40 3.72
N VAL A 144 8.91 4.11 3.81
CA VAL A 144 8.66 3.09 2.79
C VAL A 144 7.79 1.99 3.37
N THR A 145 6.67 1.69 2.72
CA THR A 145 5.88 0.49 2.99
C THR A 145 6.28 -0.59 1.99
N HIS A 146 6.60 -1.79 2.48
CA HIS A 146 6.92 -2.95 1.66
C HIS A 146 5.70 -3.84 1.47
N LEU A 147 5.41 -4.22 0.23
CA LEU A 147 4.27 -5.05 -0.15
C LEU A 147 4.76 -6.23 -1.00
N HIS A 148 4.04 -7.35 -0.93
CA HIS A 148 4.53 -8.64 -1.42
C HIS A 148 3.57 -9.31 -2.42
N ASP A 149 2.81 -8.48 -3.13
CA ASP A 149 1.78 -8.94 -4.04
C ASP A 149 1.78 -8.17 -5.37
N GLY A 150 1.84 -8.92 -6.47
CA GLY A 150 1.86 -8.38 -7.84
C GLY A 150 0.48 -8.02 -8.38
N GLY A 151 0.42 -7.49 -9.60
CA GLY A 151 -0.82 -7.23 -10.34
C GLY A 151 -1.00 -5.78 -10.81
N THR A 152 -2.12 -5.52 -11.47
CA THR A 152 -2.53 -4.17 -11.88
C THR A 152 -3.34 -3.52 -10.77
N ARG A 153 -2.89 -2.37 -10.29
CA ARG A 153 -3.43 -1.66 -9.11
C ARG A 153 -3.64 -0.20 -9.43
N PHE A 154 -4.38 0.48 -8.56
CA PHE A 154 -4.33 1.94 -8.43
C PHE A 154 -4.51 2.27 -6.95
N LEU A 155 -4.03 3.45 -6.53
CA LEU A 155 -4.10 3.88 -5.15
C LEU A 155 -5.21 4.92 -4.97
N GLU A 156 -5.86 4.83 -3.83
CA GLU A 156 -6.67 5.91 -3.29
C GLU A 156 -5.92 6.56 -2.13
N ILE A 157 -5.72 7.86 -2.26
CA ILE A 157 -5.03 8.68 -1.29
C ILE A 157 -6.10 9.52 -0.61
N ASN A 158 -6.19 9.42 0.72
CA ASN A 158 -7.07 10.25 1.52
C ASN A 158 -6.22 11.04 2.51
N SER A 159 -6.04 12.33 2.23
CA SER A 159 -5.18 13.18 3.03
C SER A 159 -5.75 14.57 3.24
N THR A 160 -5.35 15.19 4.35
CA THR A 160 -5.51 16.63 4.62
C THR A 160 -4.24 17.42 4.32
N CYS A 161 -3.19 16.73 3.86
CA CYS A 161 -1.82 17.22 3.76
C CYS A 161 -1.40 17.33 2.29
N SER A 162 -0.29 18.03 2.04
CA SER A 162 0.45 17.89 0.79
C SER A 162 1.26 16.59 0.86
N TRP A 163 1.45 15.90 -0.25
CA TRP A 163 2.09 14.60 -0.27
C TRP A 163 2.82 14.31 -1.58
N LYS A 164 3.76 13.36 -1.51
CA LYS A 164 4.42 12.72 -2.64
C LYS A 164 4.46 11.23 -2.42
N ILE A 165 4.24 10.46 -3.47
CA ILE A 165 4.37 9.01 -3.45
C ILE A 165 5.17 8.50 -4.65
N SER A 166 5.78 7.34 -4.51
CA SER A 166 6.34 6.59 -5.63
C SER A 166 6.18 5.10 -5.37
N VAL A 167 5.76 4.37 -6.41
CA VAL A 167 5.67 2.91 -6.40
C VAL A 167 6.88 2.37 -7.16
N ILE A 168 7.63 1.50 -6.50
CA ILE A 168 8.81 0.87 -7.07
C ILE A 168 8.56 -0.64 -7.11
N ASP A 169 8.50 -1.20 -8.32
CA ASP A 169 8.45 -2.65 -8.54
C ASP A 169 9.83 -3.24 -8.19
N VAL A 170 9.86 -4.24 -7.32
CA VAL A 170 11.09 -4.83 -6.78
C VAL A 170 11.26 -6.26 -7.35
N PRO A 171 12.44 -6.58 -7.94
CA PRO A 171 12.76 -7.88 -8.52
C PRO A 171 12.65 -9.11 -7.62
#